data_AF-A0A7K0VLY5-F1
#
_entry.id   AF-A0A7K0VLY5-F1
#
_cell.length_a   1.000
_cell.length_b   1.000
_cell.length_c   1.000
_cell.angle_alpha   90.00
_cell.angle_beta   90.00
_cell.angle_gamma   90.00
#
_symmetry.space_group_name_H-M   'P 1'
#
loop_
_entity.id
_entity.type
_entity.pdbx_description
1 polymer ?
#
loop_
_entity_poly.entity_id
_entity_poly.type
_entity_poly.pdbx_seq_one_letter_code
_entity_poly.pdbx_strand_id
1 'polypeptide(L)'
;MKIGVVGATGQVGSVMRAILAERNFPVSDIRFFASSRSAGTTLPWGDRQITVEDAETADPSGLDIALFSSGASSSRVLAPRFAAAGVMVIDNSSAWRMDPEVPLIVSEVNPSEIANAHKRIIANPNCTTMAAMPVLKPLHDEAGLVRLIVSTYQAVSGGGLAGVDELDKQARQVADRARDFTYH
;
A
#
# COMPACT_ATOMS: atom_id res chain seq x y z
N MET A 1 -11.27 0.99 17.20
CA MET A 1 -10.78 1.88 16.13
C MET A 1 -11.51 1.53 14.84
N LYS A 2 -12.00 2.53 14.11
CA LYS A 2 -12.76 2.37 12.86
C LYS A 2 -11.80 2.55 11.67
N ILE A 3 -11.62 1.50 10.87
CA ILE A 3 -10.61 1.43 9.80
C ILE A 3 -11.26 1.34 8.42
N GLY A 4 -10.79 2.17 7.49
CA GLY A 4 -11.10 2.04 6.07
C GLY A 4 -9.95 1.39 5.30
N VAL A 5 -10.24 0.55 4.31
CA VAL A 5 -9.26 0.09 3.32
C VAL A 5 -9.70 0.53 1.93
N VAL A 6 -8.99 1.46 1.32
CA VAL A 6 -9.27 1.99 -0.02
C VAL A 6 -8.41 1.27 -1.06
N GLY A 7 -9.05 0.67 -2.07
CA GLY A 7 -8.41 -0.32 -2.95
C GLY A 7 -8.46 -1.74 -2.38
N ALA A 8 -9.47 -2.06 -1.57
CA ALA A 8 -9.59 -3.32 -0.82
C ALA A 8 -9.61 -4.60 -1.68
N THR A 9 -10.01 -4.48 -2.95
CA THR A 9 -10.06 -5.59 -3.92
C THR A 9 -8.74 -5.85 -4.64
N GLY A 10 -7.78 -4.92 -4.56
CA GLY A 10 -6.46 -5.08 -5.17
C GLY A 10 -5.55 -6.00 -4.36
N GLN A 11 -4.41 -6.41 -4.95
CA GLN A 11 -3.45 -7.30 -4.32
C GLN A 11 -2.94 -6.76 -2.98
N VAL A 12 -2.47 -5.51 -2.95
CA VAL A 12 -2.00 -4.87 -1.72
C VAL A 12 -3.15 -4.66 -0.72
N GLY A 13 -4.35 -4.29 -1.18
CA GLY A 13 -5.53 -4.19 -0.31
C GLY A 13 -5.89 -5.52 0.35
N SER A 14 -5.77 -6.63 -0.38
CA SER A 14 -5.94 -7.98 0.17
C SER A 14 -4.89 -8.30 1.25
N VAL A 15 -3.63 -7.93 1.02
CA VAL A 15 -2.55 -8.10 2.02
C VAL A 15 -2.79 -7.22 3.24
N MET A 16 -3.22 -5.96 3.07
CA MET A 16 -3.57 -5.07 4.19
C MET A 16 -4.67 -5.69 5.07
N ARG A 17 -5.73 -6.25 4.46
CA ARG A 17 -6.79 -6.95 5.19
C ARG A 17 -6.25 -8.17 5.94
N ALA A 18 -5.45 -9.01 5.27
CA ALA A 18 -4.86 -10.19 5.89
C ALA A 18 -3.99 -9.82 7.11
N ILE A 19 -3.09 -8.84 6.97
CA ILE A 19 -2.20 -8.40 8.05
C ILE A 19 -3.00 -7.81 9.23
N LEU A 20 -4.04 -7.00 8.97
CA LEU A 20 -4.89 -6.48 10.04
C LEU A 20 -5.53 -7.61 10.85
N ALA A 21 -5.99 -8.67 10.18
CA ALA A 21 -6.58 -9.84 10.84
C ALA A 21 -5.52 -10.68 11.58
N GLU A 22 -4.41 -11.03 10.93
CA GLU A 22 -3.31 -11.82 11.50
C GLU A 22 -2.71 -11.17 12.75
N ARG A 23 -2.62 -9.84 12.76
CA ARG A 23 -2.08 -9.09 13.89
C ARG A 23 -3.10 -8.87 15.02
N ASN A 24 -4.34 -9.36 14.86
CA ASN A 24 -5.46 -9.06 15.76
C ASN A 24 -5.55 -7.55 16.06
N PHE A 25 -5.41 -6.73 15.01
CA PHE A 25 -5.42 -5.28 15.18
C PHE A 25 -6.77 -4.85 15.82
N PRO A 26 -6.81 -3.90 16.76
CA PRO A 26 -8.01 -3.56 17.53
C PRO A 26 -9.05 -2.76 16.72
N VAL A 27 -9.56 -3.38 15.65
CA VAL A 27 -10.58 -2.87 14.74
C VAL A 27 -11.95 -3.12 15.35
N SER A 28 -12.64 -2.05 15.71
CA SER A 28 -14.04 -2.10 16.18
C SER A 28 -15.03 -2.11 15.02
N ASP A 29 -14.65 -1.49 13.90
CA ASP A 29 -15.45 -1.43 12.68
C ASP A 29 -14.52 -1.34 11.46
N ILE A 30 -14.86 -2.04 10.37
CA ILE A 30 -14.06 -2.04 9.15
C ILE A 30 -14.94 -1.72 7.94
N ARG A 31 -14.44 -0.84 7.07
CA ARG A 31 -15.09 -0.46 5.82
C ARG A 31 -14.14 -0.70 4.64
N PHE A 32 -14.67 -1.22 3.55
CA PHE A 32 -13.89 -1.51 2.34
C PHE A 32 -14.36 -0.61 1.22
N PHE A 33 -13.41 0.03 0.54
CA PHE A 33 -13.67 0.93 -0.57
C PHE A 33 -12.90 0.49 -1.80
N ALA A 34 -13.51 0.64 -2.97
CA ALA A 34 -12.88 0.42 -4.26
C ALA A 34 -13.51 1.32 -5.33
N SER A 35 -13.11 1.19 -6.59
CA SER A 35 -13.78 1.87 -7.70
C SER A 35 -15.24 1.45 -7.82
N SER A 36 -16.09 2.27 -8.44
CA SER A 36 -17.47 1.95 -8.81
C SER A 36 -17.66 0.56 -9.44
N ARG A 37 -16.69 0.08 -10.26
CA ARG A 37 -16.70 -1.28 -10.84
C ARG A 37 -16.79 -2.41 -9.81
N SER A 38 -16.20 -2.21 -8.63
CA SER A 38 -16.14 -3.20 -7.56
C SER A 38 -17.14 -2.92 -6.44
N ALA A 39 -17.76 -1.74 -6.42
CA ALA A 39 -18.75 -1.39 -5.41
C ALA A 39 -19.95 -2.35 -5.47
N GLY A 40 -20.50 -2.70 -4.30
CA GLY A 40 -21.58 -3.67 -4.16
C GLY A 40 -21.14 -5.14 -4.10
N THR A 41 -19.88 -5.45 -4.44
CA THR A 41 -19.30 -6.78 -4.14
C THR A 41 -19.08 -6.95 -2.63
N THR A 42 -18.83 -8.17 -2.18
CA THR A 42 -18.54 -8.46 -0.76
C THR A 42 -17.14 -9.03 -0.59
N LEU A 43 -16.49 -8.70 0.52
CA LEU A 43 -15.21 -9.24 0.92
C LEU A 43 -15.29 -9.78 2.36
N PRO A 44 -14.63 -10.90 2.66
CA PRO A 44 -14.65 -11.48 4.00
C PRO A 44 -13.85 -10.64 4.99
N TRP A 45 -14.34 -10.61 6.24
CA TRP A 45 -13.66 -10.07 7.42
C TRP A 45 -14.09 -10.83 8.68
N GLY A 46 -13.22 -11.72 9.18
CA GLY A 46 -13.59 -12.69 10.21
C GLY A 46 -14.79 -13.53 9.74
N ASP A 47 -15.79 -13.67 10.59
CA ASP A 47 -17.03 -14.41 10.28
C ASP A 47 -18.07 -13.58 9.48
N ARG A 48 -17.70 -12.37 9.04
CA ARG A 48 -18.60 -11.43 8.36
C ARG A 48 -18.25 -11.23 6.89
N GLN A 49 -19.24 -10.86 6.11
CA GLN A 49 -19.08 -10.34 4.74
C GLN A 49 -19.32 -8.84 4.77
N ILE A 50 -18.36 -8.06 4.26
CA ILE A 50 -18.42 -6.60 4.23
C ILE A 50 -18.65 -6.17 2.79
N THR A 51 -19.70 -5.40 2.56
CA THR A 51 -19.98 -4.81 1.24
C THR A 51 -18.93 -3.75 0.92
N VAL A 52 -18.37 -3.82 -0.28
CA VAL A 52 -17.43 -2.85 -0.81
C VAL A 52 -18.18 -1.61 -1.25
N GLU A 53 -17.79 -0.47 -0.70
CA GLU A 53 -18.34 0.85 -1.00
C GLU A 53 -17.58 1.51 -2.16
N ASP A 54 -18.25 2.40 -2.88
CA ASP A 54 -17.60 3.22 -3.90
C ASP A 54 -16.76 4.33 -3.23
N ALA A 55 -15.46 4.28 -3.44
CA ALA A 55 -14.50 5.19 -2.84
C ALA A 55 -14.72 6.65 -3.24
N GLU A 56 -15.31 6.94 -4.40
CA GLU A 56 -15.54 8.31 -4.87
C GLU A 56 -16.75 8.96 -4.22
N THR A 57 -17.80 8.17 -3.95
CA THR A 57 -19.11 8.69 -3.52
C THR A 57 -19.43 8.42 -2.06
N ALA A 58 -18.85 7.38 -1.44
CA ALA A 58 -19.12 7.06 -0.04
C ALA A 58 -18.69 8.19 0.92
N ASP A 59 -19.40 8.35 2.02
CA ASP A 59 -19.04 9.29 3.09
C ASP A 59 -17.97 8.66 4.00
N PRO A 60 -16.74 9.21 4.07
CA PRO A 60 -15.68 8.67 4.91
C PRO A 60 -15.82 9.07 6.39
N SER A 61 -16.79 9.92 6.74
CA SER A 61 -16.99 10.42 8.10
C SER A 61 -17.10 9.29 9.12
N GLY A 62 -16.49 9.52 10.28
CA GLY A 62 -16.48 8.56 11.38
C GLY A 62 -15.42 7.47 11.29
N LEU A 63 -14.62 7.39 10.22
CA LEU A 63 -13.39 6.59 10.22
C LEU A 63 -12.30 7.28 11.04
N ASP A 64 -11.52 6.49 11.77
CA ASP A 64 -10.33 6.99 12.47
C ASP A 64 -9.12 7.02 11.51
N ILE A 65 -8.92 5.91 10.80
CA ILE A 65 -7.79 5.71 9.87
C ILE A 65 -8.30 5.11 8.55
N ALA A 66 -7.71 5.52 7.43
CA ALA A 66 -7.89 4.87 6.15
C ALA A 66 -6.55 4.48 5.51
N LEU A 67 -6.41 3.19 5.20
CA LEU A 67 -5.27 2.62 4.49
C LEU A 67 -5.54 2.67 2.98
N PHE A 68 -4.73 3.43 2.26
CA PHE A 68 -4.92 3.67 0.83
C PHE A 68 -3.96 2.81 0.00
N SER A 69 -4.53 2.09 -0.96
CA SER A 69 -3.81 1.34 -1.99
C SER A 69 -4.57 1.36 -3.33
N SER A 70 -4.95 2.56 -3.78
CA SER A 70 -5.72 2.79 -5.01
C SER A 70 -4.93 3.48 -6.12
N GLY A 71 -3.62 3.70 -5.93
CA GLY A 71 -2.76 4.37 -6.89
C GLY A 71 -2.75 5.90 -6.77
N ALA A 72 -1.75 6.54 -7.40
CA ALA A 72 -1.46 7.96 -7.18
C ALA A 72 -2.51 8.92 -7.74
N SER A 73 -3.14 8.59 -8.87
CA SER A 73 -4.21 9.41 -9.45
C SER A 73 -5.43 9.46 -8.52
N SER A 74 -5.93 8.29 -8.10
CA SER A 74 -7.06 8.20 -7.17
C SER A 74 -6.73 8.82 -5.81
N SER A 75 -5.52 8.60 -5.28
CA SER A 75 -5.13 9.16 -3.99
C SER A 75 -5.13 10.70 -3.97
N ARG A 76 -4.71 11.36 -5.06
CA ARG A 76 -4.74 12.84 -5.16
C ARG A 76 -6.14 13.43 -5.03
N VAL A 77 -7.18 12.69 -5.40
CA VAL A 77 -8.58 13.12 -5.28
C VAL A 77 -9.17 12.68 -3.95
N LEU A 78 -8.94 11.42 -3.56
CA LEU A 78 -9.62 10.78 -2.44
C LEU A 78 -8.99 11.12 -1.08
N ALA A 79 -7.65 11.15 -0.98
CA ALA A 79 -6.97 11.36 0.30
C ALA A 79 -7.34 12.72 0.95
N PRO A 80 -7.39 13.85 0.21
CA PRO A 80 -7.82 15.12 0.79
C PRO A 80 -9.28 15.10 1.26
N ARG A 81 -10.16 14.39 0.54
CA ARG A 81 -11.57 14.23 0.91
C ARG A 81 -11.73 13.47 2.22
N PHE A 82 -10.98 12.39 2.40
CA PHE A 82 -10.97 11.60 3.63
C PHE A 82 -10.35 12.40 4.79
N ALA A 83 -9.23 13.07 4.54
CA ALA A 83 -8.57 13.94 5.52
C ALA A 83 -9.49 15.08 6.00
N ALA A 84 -10.23 15.72 5.08
CA ALA A 84 -11.18 16.78 5.40
C ALA A 84 -12.34 16.29 6.28
N ALA A 85 -12.71 15.01 6.19
CA ALA A 85 -13.68 14.37 7.08
C ALA A 85 -13.09 13.96 8.45
N GLY A 86 -11.84 14.34 8.74
CA GLY A 86 -11.16 14.03 9.99
C GLY A 86 -10.47 12.67 10.02
N VAL A 87 -10.37 11.96 8.90
CA VAL A 87 -9.71 10.64 8.85
C VAL A 87 -8.19 10.81 8.74
N MET A 88 -7.40 9.98 9.44
CA MET A 88 -5.97 9.88 9.18
C MET A 88 -5.73 8.94 7.98
N VAL A 89 -5.21 9.47 6.88
CA VAL A 89 -4.93 8.70 5.66
C VAL A 89 -3.49 8.21 5.69
N ILE A 90 -3.29 6.91 5.44
CA ILE A 90 -1.97 6.30 5.24
C ILE A 90 -1.90 5.81 3.80
N ASP A 91 -1.15 6.52 2.95
CA ASP A 91 -1.18 6.36 1.50
C ASP A 91 -0.01 5.53 0.94
N ASN A 92 -0.31 4.35 0.38
CA ASN A 92 0.65 3.49 -0.30
C ASN A 92 0.82 3.81 -1.79
N SER A 93 0.78 5.08 -2.15
CA SER A 93 1.04 5.55 -3.50
C SER A 93 2.22 6.53 -3.55
N SER A 94 2.60 6.96 -4.75
CA SER A 94 3.59 8.02 -4.93
C SER A 94 3.01 9.43 -4.82
N ALA A 95 1.70 9.58 -4.63
CA ALA A 95 1.00 10.87 -4.75
C ALA A 95 1.57 11.95 -3.83
N TRP A 96 1.91 11.58 -2.58
CA TRP A 96 2.24 12.51 -1.51
C TRP A 96 3.68 12.44 -1.01
N ARG A 97 4.50 11.53 -1.56
CA ARG A 97 5.86 11.25 -1.04
C ARG A 97 6.81 12.43 -1.08
N MET A 98 6.55 13.40 -1.95
CA MET A 98 7.38 14.60 -2.15
C MET A 98 6.68 15.87 -1.66
N ASP A 99 5.48 15.77 -1.07
CA ASP A 99 4.78 16.93 -0.51
C ASP A 99 5.45 17.29 0.83
N PRO A 100 5.96 18.53 0.99
CA PRO A 100 6.71 18.93 2.18
C PRO A 100 5.86 18.97 3.46
N GLU A 101 4.52 18.96 3.34
CA GLU A 101 3.59 18.95 4.47
C GLU A 101 3.03 17.54 4.75
N VAL A 102 3.53 16.52 4.05
CA VAL A 102 3.16 15.12 4.26
C VAL A 102 4.40 14.32 4.68
N PRO A 103 4.43 13.76 5.90
CA PRO A 103 5.56 12.97 6.33
C PRO A 103 5.63 11.64 5.57
N LEU A 104 6.85 11.28 5.17
CA LEU A 104 7.19 10.01 4.53
C LEU A 104 7.79 9.07 5.59
N ILE A 105 7.04 8.05 6.00
CA ILE A 105 7.35 7.31 7.24
C ILE A 105 7.69 5.84 6.98
N VAL A 106 8.79 5.39 7.59
CA VAL A 106 9.06 3.98 7.91
C VAL A 106 8.95 3.82 9.43
N SER A 107 8.10 2.91 9.89
CA SER A 107 7.69 2.82 11.31
C SER A 107 8.84 2.71 12.29
N GLU A 108 9.89 1.95 11.95
CA GLU A 108 11.05 1.69 12.80
C GLU A 108 12.20 2.71 12.60
N VAL A 109 12.03 3.70 11.70
CA VAL A 109 13.10 4.63 11.33
C VAL A 109 12.79 6.05 11.79
N ASN A 110 11.58 6.53 11.51
CA ASN A 110 11.16 7.90 11.80
C ASN A 110 9.70 7.98 12.30
N PRO A 111 9.29 7.20 13.32
CA PRO A 111 7.91 7.19 13.81
C PRO A 111 7.45 8.52 14.40
N SER A 112 8.37 9.34 14.91
CA SER A 112 8.07 10.65 15.48
C SER A 112 7.46 11.62 14.47
N GLU A 113 7.69 11.41 13.18
CA GLU A 113 7.16 12.25 12.10
C GLU A 113 5.64 12.19 11.97
N ILE A 114 4.97 11.24 12.64
CA ILE A 114 3.50 11.24 12.75
C ILE A 114 2.99 12.57 13.32
N ALA A 115 3.74 13.21 14.22
CA ALA A 115 3.40 14.52 14.79
C ALA A 115 3.32 15.64 13.74
N ASN A 116 4.01 15.47 12.60
CA ASN A 116 4.07 16.44 11.50
C ASN A 116 3.00 16.16 10.42
N ALA A 117 2.11 15.18 10.61
CA ALA A 117 1.04 14.84 9.67
C ALA A 117 -0.13 15.84 9.71
N HIS A 118 0.15 17.14 9.51
CA HIS A 118 -0.83 18.22 9.62
C HIS A 118 -1.96 18.14 8.60
N LYS A 119 -1.65 17.64 7.39
CA LYS A 119 -2.66 17.34 6.35
C LYS A 119 -3.53 16.12 6.66
N ARG A 120 -3.30 15.42 7.78
CA ARG A 120 -3.86 14.10 8.11
C ARG A 120 -3.61 13.06 7.02
N ILE A 121 -2.50 13.21 6.31
CA ILE A 121 -2.00 12.26 5.32
C ILE A 121 -0.59 11.89 5.74
N ILE A 122 -0.29 10.61 5.71
CA ILE A 122 1.04 10.03 5.88
C ILE A 122 1.35 9.27 4.60
N ALA A 123 2.50 9.53 3.99
CA ALA A 123 2.94 8.81 2.80
C ALA A 123 3.71 7.55 3.20
N ASN A 124 3.36 6.42 2.59
CA ASN A 124 4.15 5.19 2.68
C ASN A 124 5.22 5.19 1.57
N PRO A 125 6.51 4.97 1.91
CA PRO A 125 7.63 4.90 0.98
C PRO A 125 7.47 3.91 -0.18
N ASN A 126 8.36 4.04 -1.17
CA ASN A 126 8.52 3.02 -2.19
C ASN A 126 8.97 1.69 -1.53
N CYS A 127 8.47 0.55 -2.04
CA CYS A 127 8.79 -0.78 -1.50
C CYS A 127 10.30 -1.10 -1.47
N THR A 128 11.05 -0.62 -2.46
CA THR A 128 12.50 -0.81 -2.54
C THR A 128 13.23 -0.03 -1.44
N THR A 129 12.80 1.22 -1.22
CA THR A 129 13.31 2.04 -0.11
C THR A 129 12.96 1.39 1.22
N MET A 130 11.69 0.98 1.39
CA MET A 130 11.18 0.33 2.60
C MET A 130 11.99 -0.91 2.98
N ALA A 131 12.43 -1.72 2.01
CA ALA A 131 13.25 -2.90 2.28
C ALA A 131 14.65 -2.56 2.84
N ALA A 132 15.21 -1.41 2.47
CA ALA A 132 16.55 -1.02 2.86
C ALA A 132 16.59 -0.21 4.18
N MET A 133 15.58 0.63 4.44
CA MET A 133 15.64 1.60 5.54
C MET A 133 15.82 0.99 6.94
N PRO A 134 15.16 -0.13 7.31
CA PRO A 134 15.34 -0.74 8.64
C PRO A 134 16.77 -1.27 8.86
N VAL A 135 17.46 -1.64 7.78
CA VAL A 135 18.87 -2.06 7.82
C VAL A 135 19.80 -0.86 7.84
N LEU A 136 19.53 0.15 7.00
CA LEU A 136 20.40 1.30 6.84
C LEU A 136 20.32 2.29 8.00
N LYS A 137 19.17 2.41 8.67
CA LYS A 137 19.00 3.32 9.80
C LYS A 137 19.99 3.07 10.95
N PRO A 138 20.09 1.87 11.54
CA PRO A 138 21.05 1.64 12.62
C PRO A 138 22.51 1.83 12.18
N LEU A 139 22.84 1.49 10.93
CA LEU A 139 24.19 1.73 10.37
C LEU A 139 24.48 3.24 10.20
N HIS A 140 23.48 4.00 9.77
CA HIS A 140 23.58 5.45 9.66
C HIS A 140 23.73 6.11 11.03
N ASP A 141 22.98 5.65 12.04
CA ASP A 141 23.04 6.19 13.40
C ASP A 141 24.40 5.94 14.06
N GLU A 142 25.01 4.78 13.79
CA GLU A 142 26.33 4.42 14.31
C GLU A 142 27.48 5.14 13.59
N ALA A 143 27.45 5.18 12.25
CA ALA A 143 28.63 5.52 11.45
C ALA A 143 28.43 6.69 10.47
N GLY A 144 27.24 7.29 10.40
CA GLY A 144 26.95 8.40 9.50
C GLY A 144 27.02 7.99 8.03
N LEU A 145 25.96 7.36 7.50
CA LEU A 145 25.86 7.02 6.08
C LEU A 145 25.88 8.29 5.20
N VAL A 146 26.87 8.42 4.30
CA VAL A 146 27.02 9.57 3.39
C VAL A 146 26.78 9.27 1.92
N ARG A 147 26.81 8.00 1.50
CA ARG A 147 26.62 7.59 0.10
C ARG A 147 26.10 6.16 0.01
N LEU A 148 25.22 5.91 -0.96
CA LEU A 148 24.76 4.59 -1.36
C LEU A 148 25.03 4.33 -2.84
N ILE A 149 25.42 3.10 -3.17
CA ILE A 149 25.38 2.55 -4.53
C ILE A 149 24.50 1.32 -4.43
N VAL A 150 23.40 1.28 -5.19
CA VAL A 150 22.37 0.25 -5.06
C VAL A 150 22.08 -0.36 -6.43
N SER A 151 22.15 -1.69 -6.49
CA SER A 151 21.60 -2.49 -7.60
C SER A 151 20.44 -3.29 -7.05
N THR A 152 19.29 -3.23 -7.74
CA THR A 152 18.04 -3.86 -7.26
C THR A 152 17.66 -5.02 -8.15
N TYR A 153 17.05 -6.04 -7.55
CA TYR A 153 16.53 -7.22 -8.23
C TYR A 153 15.07 -7.35 -7.83
N GLN A 154 14.21 -6.58 -8.51
CA GLN A 154 12.82 -6.40 -8.09
C GLN A 154 11.94 -7.53 -8.64
N ALA A 155 11.06 -8.05 -7.78
CA ALA A 155 10.06 -9.03 -8.17
C ALA A 155 8.95 -8.39 -9.05
N VAL A 156 8.39 -9.19 -9.97
CA VAL A 156 7.30 -8.74 -10.88
C VAL A 156 6.00 -8.40 -10.16
N SER A 157 5.84 -8.81 -8.90
CA SER A 157 4.70 -8.45 -8.06
C SER A 157 4.60 -6.94 -7.81
N GLY A 158 5.69 -6.18 -8.00
CA GLY A 158 5.64 -4.71 -8.03
C GLY A 158 4.77 -4.15 -9.17
N GLY A 159 4.60 -4.91 -10.26
CA GLY A 159 3.67 -4.62 -11.36
C GLY A 159 2.23 -5.05 -11.09
N GLY A 160 1.92 -5.55 -9.89
CA GLY A 160 0.61 -6.08 -9.53
C GLY A 160 0.29 -7.40 -10.24
N LEU A 161 -1.00 -7.74 -10.28
CA LEU A 161 -1.49 -8.99 -10.88
C LEU A 161 -1.03 -9.18 -12.33
N ALA A 162 -1.08 -8.11 -13.13
CA ALA A 162 -0.66 -8.18 -14.53
C ALA A 162 0.82 -8.58 -14.69
N GLY A 163 1.71 -8.08 -13.84
CA GLY A 163 3.13 -8.44 -13.88
C GLY A 163 3.39 -9.89 -13.49
N VAL A 164 2.65 -10.40 -12.51
CA VAL A 164 2.72 -11.82 -12.11
C VAL A 164 2.17 -12.74 -13.21
N ASP A 165 1.00 -12.40 -13.76
CA ASP A 165 0.36 -13.17 -14.83
C ASP A 165 1.22 -13.21 -16.09
N GLU A 166 1.88 -12.10 -16.44
CA GLU A 166 2.77 -12.03 -17.60
C GLU A 166 3.99 -12.93 -17.42
N LEU A 167 4.62 -12.91 -16.23
CA LEU A 167 5.75 -13.78 -15.93
C LEU A 167 5.35 -15.27 -16.02
N ASP A 168 4.23 -15.66 -15.42
CA ASP A 168 3.75 -17.06 -15.45
C ASP A 168 3.50 -17.52 -16.90
N LYS A 169 2.83 -16.69 -17.70
CA LYS A 169 2.58 -16.98 -19.13
C LYS A 169 3.88 -17.14 -19.91
N GLN A 170 4.79 -16.17 -19.79
CA GLN A 170 6.07 -16.19 -20.51
C GLN A 170 6.90 -17.40 -20.11
N ALA A 171 7.01 -17.68 -18.80
CA ALA A 171 7.74 -18.83 -18.30
C ALA A 171 7.20 -20.16 -18.86
N ARG A 172 5.88 -20.36 -18.84
CA ARG A 172 5.23 -21.56 -19.40
C ARG A 172 5.43 -21.70 -20.91
N GLN A 173 5.40 -20.60 -21.65
CA GLN A 173 5.59 -20.62 -23.10
C GLN A 173 6.99 -21.05 -23.54
N VAL A 174 8.01 -20.75 -22.74
CA VAL A 174 9.41 -21.00 -23.11
C VAL A 174 10.04 -22.18 -22.38
N ALA A 175 9.53 -22.57 -21.22
CA ALA A 175 10.14 -23.61 -20.38
C ALA A 175 10.28 -24.95 -21.13
N ASP A 176 9.24 -25.40 -21.83
CA ASP A 176 9.26 -26.67 -22.56
C ASP A 176 10.22 -26.64 -23.76
N ARG A 177 10.47 -25.45 -24.29
CA ARG A 177 11.37 -25.20 -25.44
C ARG A 177 12.77 -24.81 -25.02
N ALA A 178 13.11 -24.92 -23.73
CA ALA A 178 14.42 -24.51 -23.21
C ALA A 178 15.59 -25.22 -23.91
N ARG A 179 15.37 -26.46 -24.36
CA ARG A 179 16.35 -27.26 -25.11
C ARG A 179 16.58 -26.76 -26.53
N ASP A 180 15.68 -25.98 -27.10
CA ASP A 180 15.83 -25.40 -28.44
C ASP A 180 16.82 -24.22 -28.45
N PHE A 181 17.20 -23.70 -27.28
CA PHE A 181 18.14 -22.57 -27.15
C PHE A 181 19.61 -22.98 -27.12
N THR A 182 19.93 -24.27 -27.25
CA THR A 182 21.31 -24.70 -27.51
C THR A 182 21.62 -24.59 -29.00
N TYR A 183 22.63 -23.78 -29.33
CA TYR A 183 23.26 -23.84 -30.64
C TYR A 183 24.04 -25.16 -30.74
N HIS A 184 23.64 -26.01 -31.70
CA HIS A 184 24.44 -27.13 -32.19
C HIS A 184 25.29 -26.68 -33.38
#